data_AF-A0A382I955-F1
#
_entry.id   AF-A0A382I955-F1
#
_cell.length_a   1.000
_cell.length_b   1.000
_cell.length_c   1.000
_cell.angle_alpha   90.00
_cell.angle_beta   90.00
_cell.angle_gamma   90.00
#
_symmetry.space_group_name_H-M   'P 1'
#
loop_
_entity.id
_entity.type
_entity.pdbx_description
1 polymer ?
#
loop_
_entity_poly.entity_id
_entity_poly.type
_entity_poly.pdbx_seq_one_letter_code
_entity_poly.pdbx_strand_id
1 'polypeptide(L)'
;MECNRQRGGDPEGKHQHRRGCGAENGHPCAPNLELYMSKEWPEEIYGLLREAGIDQFAYVPDAGHDHLIKRSIADPEVHAIALTTEEEGVGLLAGAHLGGSRGVLLMQSSGVGNCINLLSLIRAGRFPFLTLISMRGDFGEGNPWQMPMGRSTQPVLEAC
;
A
#
# COMPACT_ATOMS: atom_id res chain seq x y z
N MET A 1 -59.70 16.85 6.35
CA MET A 1 -59.84 15.39 6.57
C MET A 1 -58.64 15.00 7.42
N GLU A 2 -58.78 15.19 8.74
CA GLU A 2 -59.04 14.14 9.74
C GLU A 2 -57.78 13.32 10.02
N CYS A 3 -57.16 13.46 11.19
CA CYS A 3 -57.56 12.85 12.47
C CYS A 3 -57.43 11.32 12.39
N ASN A 4 -56.46 10.72 13.10
CA ASN A 4 -56.72 10.14 14.42
C ASN A 4 -55.47 9.47 15.04
N ARG A 5 -55.38 9.63 16.36
CA ARG A 5 -54.59 8.84 17.32
C ARG A 5 -55.10 7.39 17.38
N GLN A 6 -54.26 6.48 17.88
CA GLN A 6 -54.46 5.57 19.05
C GLN A 6 -53.42 4.44 18.96
N ARG A 7 -52.46 4.28 19.89
CA ARG A 7 -52.49 3.71 21.26
C ARG A 7 -52.85 2.21 21.33
N GLY A 8 -51.99 1.47 22.03
CA GLY A 8 -52.28 0.20 22.72
C GLY A 8 -51.63 -1.01 22.04
N GLY A 9 -50.82 -1.85 22.68
CA GLY A 9 -50.54 -2.00 24.10
C GLY A 9 -49.44 -3.04 24.33
N ASP A 10 -48.82 -2.94 25.50
CA ASP A 10 -47.99 -3.97 26.10
C ASP A 10 -48.88 -4.86 26.99
N PRO A 11 -48.54 -6.14 27.18
CA PRO A 11 -48.55 -6.64 28.54
C PRO A 11 -47.36 -7.58 28.86
N GLU A 12 -46.59 -7.15 29.86
CA GLU A 12 -46.09 -7.90 31.03
C GLU A 12 -45.94 -9.44 30.98
N GLY A 13 -44.74 -9.91 31.34
CA GLY A 13 -44.51 -11.31 31.72
C GLY A 13 -43.08 -11.60 32.20
N LYS A 14 -42.75 -11.20 33.43
CA LYS A 14 -41.47 -11.47 34.12
C LYS A 14 -41.18 -12.97 34.26
N HIS A 15 -39.95 -13.41 33.99
CA HIS A 15 -39.27 -14.35 34.89
C HIS A 15 -37.74 -14.29 34.77
N GLN A 16 -37.11 -14.11 35.93
CA GLN A 16 -35.69 -14.13 36.20
C GLN A 16 -35.09 -15.52 35.90
N HIS A 17 -33.92 -15.54 35.26
CA HIS A 17 -32.87 -16.44 35.73
C HIS A 17 -31.47 -15.85 35.49
N ARG A 18 -30.85 -15.43 36.58
CA ARG A 18 -29.40 -15.27 36.70
C ARG A 18 -28.73 -16.61 36.37
N ARG A 19 -27.90 -16.63 35.33
CA ARG A 19 -26.68 -17.44 35.21
C ARG A 19 -25.72 -16.56 34.39
N GLY A 20 -24.73 -15.91 34.98
CA GLY A 20 -23.59 -16.57 35.59
C GLY A 20 -22.84 -17.36 34.53
N CYS A 21 -22.26 -16.70 33.53
CA CYS A 21 -21.30 -17.36 32.65
C CYS A 21 -20.00 -17.49 33.46
N GLY A 22 -19.79 -18.69 33.99
CA GLY A 22 -18.59 -19.05 34.73
C GLY A 22 -17.35 -18.84 33.88
N ALA A 23 -16.37 -18.19 34.49
CA ALA A 23 -15.01 -18.20 34.01
C ALA A 23 -14.45 -19.61 34.21
N GLU A 24 -14.50 -20.44 33.18
CA GLU A 24 -13.79 -21.71 33.19
C GLU A 24 -13.36 -22.08 31.77
N ASN A 25 -12.05 -22.26 31.64
CA ASN A 25 -11.24 -22.67 30.48
C ASN A 25 -10.55 -21.52 29.74
N GLY A 26 -9.27 -21.34 30.09
CA GLY A 26 -8.30 -20.45 29.45
C GLY A 26 -7.96 -20.86 28.02
N HIS A 27 -8.87 -20.58 27.10
CA HIS A 27 -8.51 -20.32 25.70
C HIS A 27 -8.09 -18.85 25.59
N PRO A 28 -7.00 -18.50 24.90
CA PRO A 28 -6.78 -17.12 24.51
C PRO A 28 -8.00 -16.72 23.68
N CYS A 29 -8.74 -15.72 24.15
CA CYS A 29 -9.76 -15.05 23.37
C CYS A 29 -9.12 -14.72 22.02
N ALA A 30 -9.65 -15.29 20.93
CA ALA A 30 -9.09 -15.12 19.61
C ALA A 30 -8.77 -13.64 19.39
N PRO A 31 -7.58 -13.29 18.86
CA PRO A 31 -7.26 -11.89 18.61
C PRO A 31 -8.35 -11.28 17.75
N ASN A 32 -8.76 -10.08 18.15
CA ASN A 32 -9.96 -9.36 17.74
C ASN A 32 -10.26 -9.51 16.23
N LEU A 33 -11.27 -10.31 15.88
CA LEU A 33 -11.67 -10.59 14.50
C LEU A 33 -12.17 -9.32 13.76
N GLU A 34 -12.56 -8.29 14.51
CA GLU A 34 -12.92 -6.96 13.99
C GLU A 34 -11.75 -6.20 13.35
N LEU A 35 -10.49 -6.52 13.67
CA LEU A 35 -9.33 -5.84 13.08
C LEU A 35 -9.01 -6.32 11.65
N TYR A 36 -9.59 -7.46 11.25
CA TYR A 36 -9.28 -8.17 9.99
C TYR A 36 -10.32 -7.94 8.89
N MET A 37 -11.39 -7.17 9.15
CA MET A 37 -12.40 -6.85 8.15
C MET A 37 -11.96 -5.62 7.33
N SER A 38 -11.13 -5.92 6.33
CA SER A 38 -10.71 -5.13 5.16
C SER A 38 -9.88 -3.86 5.42
N LYS A 39 -8.61 -4.03 5.80
CA LYS A 39 -7.60 -3.14 5.20
C LYS A 39 -7.45 -3.60 3.74
N GLU A 40 -7.73 -2.72 2.79
CA GLU A 40 -7.41 -3.02 1.39
C GLU A 40 -5.92 -3.36 1.29
N TRP A 41 -5.54 -4.34 0.48
CA TRP A 41 -4.14 -4.77 0.35
C TRP A 41 -3.13 -3.63 0.09
N PRO A 42 -3.47 -2.48 -0.57
CA PRO A 42 -2.52 -1.36 -0.68
C PRO A 42 -2.22 -0.69 0.67
N GLU A 43 -3.18 -0.66 1.59
CA GLU A 43 -2.98 -0.17 2.96
C GLU A 43 -2.09 -1.11 3.77
N GLU A 44 -2.25 -2.42 3.57
CA GLU A 44 -1.37 -3.42 4.18
C GLU A 44 0.08 -3.26 3.69
N ILE A 45 0.29 -3.08 2.38
CA ILE A 45 1.62 -2.79 1.83
C ILE A 45 2.21 -1.52 2.45
N TYR A 46 1.44 -0.44 2.55
CA TYR A 46 1.92 0.79 3.18
C TYR A 46 2.37 0.54 4.63
N GLY A 47 1.56 -0.18 5.40
CA GLY A 47 1.91 -0.60 6.77
C GLY A 47 3.21 -1.39 6.84
N LEU A 48 3.38 -2.39 5.98
CA LEU A 48 4.60 -3.20 5.90
C LEU A 48 5.84 -2.38 5.53
N LEU A 49 5.72 -1.40 4.63
CA LEU A 49 6.81 -0.50 4.29
C LEU A 49 7.23 0.35 5.50
N ARG A 50 6.26 0.87 6.26
CA ARG A 50 6.53 1.64 7.48
C ARG A 50 7.14 0.78 8.58
N GLU A 51 6.64 -0.43 8.79
CA GLU A 51 7.24 -1.42 9.71
C GLU A 51 8.69 -1.77 9.33
N ALA A 52 8.98 -1.81 8.03
CA ALA A 52 10.34 -1.97 7.52
C ALA A 52 11.21 -0.69 7.65
N GLY A 53 10.69 0.39 8.20
CA GLY A 53 11.41 1.65 8.43
C GLY A 53 11.60 2.49 7.16
N ILE A 54 10.77 2.31 6.13
CA ILE A 54 10.76 3.17 4.94
C ILE A 54 10.15 4.52 5.31
N ASP A 55 10.93 5.59 5.21
CA ASP A 55 10.54 6.97 5.55
C ASP A 55 10.66 7.95 4.37
N GLN A 56 11.12 7.47 3.21
CA GLN A 56 11.10 8.21 1.95
C GLN A 56 10.30 7.46 0.88
N PHE A 57 9.32 8.14 0.29
CA PHE A 57 8.47 7.63 -0.78
C PHE A 57 8.69 8.51 -2.01
N ALA A 58 9.58 8.07 -2.90
CA ALA A 58 9.82 8.74 -4.17
C ALA A 58 8.85 8.20 -5.23
N TYR A 59 8.21 9.07 -6.00
CA TYR A 59 7.20 8.64 -6.96
C TYR A 59 7.11 9.53 -8.18
N VAL A 60 6.83 8.91 -9.33
CA VAL A 60 6.17 9.59 -10.45
C VAL A 60 4.67 9.25 -10.38
N PRO A 61 3.74 10.22 -10.55
CA PRO A 61 2.31 9.94 -10.42
C PRO A 61 1.84 8.80 -11.32
N ASP A 62 1.24 7.77 -10.72
CA ASP A 62 0.73 6.58 -11.39
C ASP A 62 -0.55 6.09 -10.70
N ALA A 63 -1.52 5.64 -11.51
CA ALA A 63 -2.80 5.16 -11.00
C ALA A 63 -2.66 3.87 -10.18
N GLY A 64 -1.70 3.01 -10.51
CA GLY A 64 -1.45 1.77 -9.76
C GLY A 64 -0.93 2.01 -8.34
N HIS A 65 -0.30 3.16 -8.10
CA HIS A 65 0.24 3.55 -6.80
C HIS A 65 -0.55 4.66 -6.09
N ASP A 66 -1.72 5.05 -6.60
CA ASP A 66 -2.51 6.18 -6.11
C ASP A 66 -2.74 6.12 -4.59
N HIS A 67 -3.08 4.94 -4.06
CA HIS A 67 -3.23 4.75 -2.61
C HIS A 67 -1.94 5.01 -1.84
N LEU A 68 -0.83 4.38 -2.24
CA LEU A 68 0.46 4.54 -1.55
C LEU A 68 0.96 5.99 -1.61
N ILE A 69 0.77 6.66 -2.73
CA ILE A 69 1.12 8.07 -2.92
C ILE A 69 0.28 8.96 -2.00
N LYS A 70 -1.06 8.81 -2.01
CA LYS A 70 -1.93 9.59 -1.12
C LYS A 70 -1.64 9.33 0.35
N ARG A 71 -1.36 8.06 0.70
CA ARG A 71 -1.04 7.67 2.07
C ARG A 71 0.30 8.22 2.54
N SER A 72 1.33 8.24 1.69
CA SER A 72 2.61 8.86 2.04
C SER A 72 2.51 10.38 2.14
N ILE A 73 1.73 11.05 1.28
CA ILE A 73 1.49 12.50 1.37
C ILE A 73 0.77 12.87 2.67
N ALA A 74 -0.14 12.01 3.15
CA ALA A 74 -0.91 12.25 4.37
C ALA A 74 -0.16 11.89 5.66
N ASP A 75 0.96 11.18 5.58
CA ASP A 75 1.74 10.72 6.73
C ASP A 75 2.84 11.75 7.08
N PRO A 76 2.73 12.46 8.23
CA PRO A 76 3.70 13.49 8.60
C PRO A 76 5.06 12.91 9.03
N GLU A 77 5.18 11.60 9.22
CA GLU A 77 6.42 10.94 9.62
C GLU A 77 7.27 10.44 8.43
N VAL A 78 6.86 10.76 7.20
CA VAL A 78 7.57 10.38 5.97
C VAL A 78 7.77 11.56 5.03
N HIS A 79 8.67 11.38 4.08
CA HIS A 79 8.89 12.30 2.97
C HIS A 79 8.29 11.72 1.70
N ALA A 80 7.16 12.27 1.26
CA ALA A 80 6.57 11.98 -0.04
C ALA A 80 7.16 12.92 -1.11
N ILE A 81 7.95 12.38 -2.03
CA ILE A 81 8.77 13.15 -2.98
C ILE A 81 8.28 12.86 -4.39
N ALA A 82 7.58 13.83 -4.98
CA ALA A 82 7.21 13.80 -6.39
C ALA A 82 8.46 14.03 -7.25
N LEU A 83 8.69 13.14 -8.20
CA LEU A 83 9.81 13.17 -9.15
C LEU A 83 9.36 13.71 -10.50
N THR A 84 10.29 14.31 -11.24
CA THR A 84 10.06 14.72 -12.63
C THR A 84 10.17 13.52 -13.56
N THR A 85 11.11 12.61 -13.26
CA THR A 85 11.37 11.38 -14.01
C THR A 85 11.77 10.24 -13.07
N GLU A 86 11.57 9.00 -13.47
CA GLU A 86 11.79 7.82 -12.61
C GLU A 86 13.27 7.63 -12.22
N GLU A 87 14.20 7.97 -13.11
CA GLU A 87 15.64 7.85 -12.83
C GLU A 87 16.10 8.74 -11.67
N GLU A 88 15.46 9.89 -11.43
CA GLU A 88 15.76 10.71 -10.25
C GLU A 88 15.60 9.90 -8.95
N GLY A 89 14.59 9.03 -8.91
CA GLY A 89 14.32 8.14 -7.78
C GLY A 89 15.45 7.14 -7.51
N VAL A 90 16.15 6.68 -8.55
CA VAL A 90 17.29 5.76 -8.39
C VAL A 90 18.44 6.45 -7.66
N GLY A 91 18.77 7.68 -8.07
CA GLY A 91 19.80 8.48 -7.39
C GLY A 91 19.37 8.89 -5.98
N LEU A 92 18.10 9.26 -5.82
CA LEU A 92 17.53 9.65 -4.53
C LEU A 92 17.63 8.52 -3.50
N LEU A 93 17.26 7.29 -3.86
CA LEU A 93 17.33 6.13 -2.96
C LEU A 93 18.77 5.78 -2.58
N ALA A 94 19.72 5.89 -3.52
CA ALA A 94 21.14 5.75 -3.20
C ALA A 94 21.60 6.81 -2.18
N GLY A 95 21.18 8.06 -2.36
CA GLY A 95 21.42 9.15 -1.43
C GLY A 95 20.77 8.93 -0.06
N ALA A 96 19.52 8.46 -0.03
CA ALA A 96 18.78 8.15 1.20
C ALA A 96 19.54 7.11 2.03
N HIS A 97 20.05 6.05 1.39
CA HIS A 97 20.87 5.05 2.06
C HIS A 97 22.16 5.64 2.65
N LEU A 98 22.87 6.46 1.89
CA LEU A 98 24.08 7.15 2.38
C LEU A 98 23.77 8.11 3.54
N GLY A 99 22.57 8.70 3.56
CA GLY A 99 22.05 9.54 4.64
C GLY A 99 21.51 8.77 5.85
N GLY A 100 21.54 7.42 5.84
CA GLY A 100 21.03 6.60 6.93
C GLY A 100 19.51 6.41 6.97
N SER A 101 18.81 6.80 5.90
CA SER A 101 17.37 6.68 5.72
C SER A 101 17.04 5.58 4.70
N ARG A 102 15.76 5.18 4.60
CA ARG A 102 15.33 4.09 3.72
C ARG A 102 14.18 4.55 2.84
N GLY A 103 14.36 4.36 1.53
CA GLY A 103 13.41 4.79 0.52
C GLY A 103 12.77 3.67 -0.26
N VAL A 104 11.59 3.95 -0.79
CA VAL A 104 10.93 3.16 -1.85
C VAL A 104 10.68 4.05 -3.06
N LEU A 105 10.92 3.53 -4.26
CA LEU A 105 10.55 4.16 -5.52
C LEU A 105 9.27 3.53 -6.06
N LEU A 106 8.23 4.34 -6.22
CA LEU A 106 6.95 3.95 -6.85
C LEU A 106 6.97 4.41 -8.32
N MET A 107 6.88 3.47 -9.26
CA MET A 107 6.89 3.78 -10.69
C MET A 107 6.08 2.79 -11.52
N GLN A 108 5.65 3.20 -12.70
CA GLN A 108 4.99 2.30 -13.66
C GLN A 108 6.03 1.54 -14.52
N SER A 109 5.66 0.38 -15.06
CA SER A 109 6.52 -0.45 -15.94
C SER A 109 7.20 0.31 -17.10
N SER A 110 6.55 1.33 -17.65
CA SER A 110 7.13 2.20 -18.70
C SER A 110 8.32 3.01 -18.19
N GLY A 111 8.27 3.46 -16.94
CA GLY A 111 9.32 4.24 -16.30
C GLY A 111 10.59 3.45 -16.03
N VAL A 112 10.48 2.11 -15.93
CA VAL A 112 11.64 1.21 -15.80
C VAL A 112 12.62 1.42 -16.96
N GLY A 113 12.12 1.73 -18.16
CA GLY A 113 12.94 2.03 -19.33
C GLY A 113 13.86 3.24 -19.15
N ASN A 114 13.42 4.24 -18.38
CA ASN A 114 14.19 5.45 -18.10
C ASN A 114 15.33 5.17 -17.10
N CYS A 115 15.14 4.19 -16.21
CA CYS A 115 16.08 3.90 -15.14
C CYS A 115 17.28 3.04 -15.55
N ILE A 116 17.24 2.34 -16.69
CA ILE A 116 18.18 1.24 -17.04
C ILE A 116 19.64 1.63 -16.84
N ASN A 117 20.06 2.76 -17.41
CA ASN A 117 21.45 3.20 -17.29
C ASN A 117 21.83 3.50 -15.83
N LEU A 118 20.92 4.09 -15.06
CA LEU A 118 21.19 4.49 -13.68
C LEU A 118 21.10 3.34 -12.69
N LEU A 119 20.43 2.23 -13.02
CA LEU A 119 20.50 1.00 -12.22
C LEU A 119 21.95 0.46 -12.10
N SER A 120 22.84 0.82 -13.03
CA SER A 120 24.27 0.54 -12.90
C SER A 120 24.89 1.15 -11.63
N LEU A 121 24.40 2.31 -11.17
CA LEU A 121 24.81 2.93 -9.91
C LEU A 121 24.47 2.04 -8.72
N ILE A 122 23.23 1.51 -8.70
CA ILE A 122 22.77 0.62 -7.63
C ILE A 122 23.65 -0.63 -7.56
N ARG A 123 23.89 -1.26 -8.72
CA ARG A 123 24.72 -2.47 -8.80
C ARG A 123 26.18 -2.23 -8.44
N ALA A 124 26.79 -1.19 -8.99
CA ALA A 124 28.21 -0.88 -8.74
C ALA A 124 28.44 -0.39 -7.31
N GLY A 125 27.54 0.44 -6.79
CA GLY A 125 27.58 0.97 -5.42
C GLY A 125 27.09 -0.01 -4.35
N ARG A 126 26.49 -1.14 -4.75
CA ARG A 126 25.85 -2.13 -3.86
C ARG A 126 24.83 -1.48 -2.92
N PHE A 127 24.10 -0.50 -3.42
CA PHE A 127 23.07 0.18 -2.65
C PHE A 127 21.85 -0.74 -2.50
N PRO A 128 21.22 -0.79 -1.32
CA PRO A 128 19.90 -1.40 -1.19
C PRO A 128 18.90 -0.56 -2.00
N PHE A 129 18.11 -1.23 -2.83
CA PHE A 129 17.16 -0.57 -3.72
C PHE A 129 15.84 -1.32 -3.71
N LEU A 130 14.79 -0.65 -3.24
CA LEU A 130 13.42 -1.15 -3.23
C LEU A 130 12.58 -0.30 -4.17
N THR A 131 11.94 -0.95 -5.13
CA THR A 131 10.97 -0.30 -6.02
C THR A 131 9.71 -1.14 -6.12
N LEU A 132 8.56 -0.46 -6.13
CA LEU A 132 7.28 -1.05 -6.46
C LEU A 132 6.91 -0.60 -7.87
N ILE A 133 6.64 -1.59 -8.72
CA ILE A 133 6.39 -1.38 -10.14
C ILE A 133 4.96 -1.79 -10.45
N SER A 134 4.15 -0.85 -10.92
CA SER A 134 2.82 -1.14 -11.42
C SER A 134 2.94 -1.60 -12.87
N MET A 135 2.44 -2.80 -13.14
CA MET A 135 2.57 -3.41 -14.46
C MET A 135 1.46 -2.93 -15.40
N ARG A 136 1.84 -2.53 -16.61
CA ARG A 136 0.97 -2.24 -17.75
C ARG A 136 1.39 -3.14 -18.91
N GLY A 137 0.63 -3.19 -20.01
CA GLY A 137 1.05 -3.97 -21.18
C GLY A 137 0.80 -5.49 -21.11
N ASP A 138 -0.24 -5.90 -20.40
CA ASP A 138 -0.68 -7.31 -20.31
C ASP A 138 -2.03 -7.54 -21.02
N PHE A 139 -2.59 -8.74 -20.92
CA PHE A 139 -3.88 -9.11 -21.51
C PHE A 139 -4.98 -8.09 -21.17
N GLY A 140 -5.66 -7.60 -22.21
CA GLY A 140 -6.69 -6.56 -22.06
C GLY A 140 -6.14 -5.12 -22.08
N GLU A 141 -4.83 -4.93 -22.23
CA GLU A 141 -4.25 -3.60 -22.46
C GLU A 141 -4.74 -3.02 -23.80
N GLY A 142 -5.47 -1.90 -23.72
CA GLY A 142 -5.96 -1.16 -24.89
C GLY A 142 -4.93 -0.19 -25.46
N ASN A 143 -3.86 0.12 -24.71
CA ASN A 143 -2.83 1.05 -25.13
C ASN A 143 -1.59 0.31 -25.70
N PRO A 144 -1.38 0.30 -27.03
CA PRO A 144 -0.29 -0.46 -27.65
C PRO A 144 1.11 0.00 -27.23
N TRP A 145 1.30 1.26 -26.82
CA TRP A 145 2.61 1.77 -26.40
C TRP A 145 3.06 1.22 -25.04
N GLN A 146 2.14 0.65 -24.26
CA GLN A 146 2.45 0.03 -22.96
C GLN A 146 2.93 -1.42 -23.11
N MET A 147 2.60 -2.08 -24.22
CA MET A 147 2.94 -3.49 -24.46
C MET A 147 4.45 -3.80 -24.44
N PRO A 148 5.34 -2.98 -25.06
CA PRO A 148 6.77 -3.28 -25.07
C PRO A 148 7.35 -3.35 -23.66
N MET A 149 7.09 -2.34 -22.83
CA MET A 149 7.60 -2.29 -21.47
C MET A 149 6.90 -3.29 -20.55
N GLY A 150 5.61 -3.57 -20.74
CA GLY A 150 4.92 -4.63 -20.02
C GLY A 150 5.60 -6.00 -20.13
N ARG A 151 6.07 -6.34 -21.34
CA ARG A 151 6.77 -7.60 -21.62
C ARG A 151 8.26 -7.56 -21.27
N SER A 152 8.88 -6.39 -21.34
CA SER A 152 10.34 -6.25 -21.23
C SER A 152 10.82 -5.90 -19.82
N THR A 153 9.94 -5.40 -18.94
CA THR A 153 10.30 -4.94 -17.59
C THR A 153 11.07 -5.99 -16.80
N GLN A 154 10.51 -7.20 -16.65
CA GLN A 154 11.18 -8.26 -15.89
C GLN A 154 12.52 -8.70 -16.53
N PRO A 155 12.57 -9.05 -17.83
CA PRO A 155 13.84 -9.42 -18.48
C PRO A 155 14.92 -8.34 -18.39
N VAL A 156 14.54 -7.07 -18.47
CA VAL A 156 15.48 -5.94 -18.34
C VAL A 156 16.03 -5.86 -16.92
N LEU A 157 15.16 -5.93 -15.91
CA LEU A 157 15.58 -5.88 -14.50
C LEU A 157 16.43 -7.08 -14.10
N GLU A 158 16.18 -8.27 -14.66
CA GLU A 158 17.01 -9.46 -14.45
C GLU A 158 18.41 -9.34 -15.09
N ALA A 159 18.55 -8.52 -16.13
CA ALA A 159 19.83 -8.26 -16.78
C ALA A 159 20.65 -7.15 -16.10
N CYS A 160 19.99 -6.17 -15.50
CA CYS A 160 20.59 -5.04 -14.79
C CYS A 160 21.41 -5.46 -13.56
#